data_AF-A0A258CH90-F1
#
_entry.id   AF-A0A258CH90-F1
#
_cell.length_a   1.000
_cell.length_b   1.000
_cell.length_c   1.000
_cell.angle_alpha   90.00
_cell.angle_beta   90.00
_cell.angle_gamma   90.00
#
_symmetry.space_group_name_H-M   'P 1'
#
loop_
_entity.id
_entity.type
_entity.pdbx_description
1 polymer ?
#
loop_
_entity_poly.entity_id
_entity_poly.type
_entity_poly.pdbx_seq_one_letter_code
_entity_poly.pdbx_strand_id
1 'polypeptide(L)'
;GTLATLGKLCAKHRVELIAIGNGTASRETDKLAGELMAKHPELKLTKIVVSEAGASVYSASELASREFPDLDVSIRGAVSIARRLQDPLAELVKIDPKAIGVGQYQHDVSQLKLARSLDAVVEDCVNAVGVDVNTASVALLARISGLNTTLAQNIVAYRDANGAFKARSELKKVPRLGDKTFEQAAGFLRVMNGSNPLDASAVHPETYPLVKRIAQDTGRDIRSLIGDSTFLKRLDPKQFTDESFGLVTVSDILQELEKPGRDPRPEFKTAEFQDGVEKLSDLTPGMVLEGVVTNVTNFGAFVDIGVHQDGLVHISALSEKFVKDPYEVVKAGDIVKVKVMEVDIPRQRVGLSMRMSDTPGEKAEGPRGGKPRGNAPRSERHAPQEKPAPANNAMAALFANAKNLRK
;
A
#
# COMPACT_ATOMS: atom_id res chain seq x y z
N GLY A 1 5.00 -1.86 37.27
CA GLY A 1 3.88 -2.23 36.39
C GLY A 1 4.08 -1.65 35.01
N THR A 2 3.46 -2.23 33.99
CA THR A 2 3.67 -1.92 32.56
C THR A 2 3.56 -0.44 32.24
N LEU A 3 2.49 0.25 32.69
CA LEU A 3 2.29 1.69 32.49
C LEU A 3 3.45 2.54 33.01
N ALA A 4 4.03 2.20 34.17
CA ALA A 4 5.15 2.94 34.73
C ALA A 4 6.44 2.74 33.92
N THR A 5 6.64 1.54 33.36
CA THR A 5 7.78 1.27 32.48
C THR A 5 7.65 2.02 31.16
N LEU A 6 6.46 1.96 30.53
CA LEU A 6 6.18 2.67 29.27
C LEU A 6 6.29 4.18 29.45
N GLY A 7 5.74 4.75 30.54
CA GLY A 7 5.86 6.18 30.84
C GLY A 7 7.32 6.63 31.00
N LYS A 8 8.14 5.84 31.71
CA LYS A 8 9.59 6.11 31.83
C LYS A 8 10.30 6.08 30.48
N LEU A 9 9.99 5.11 29.61
CA LEU A 9 10.58 5.01 28.28
C LEU A 9 10.18 6.20 27.41
N CYS A 10 8.89 6.56 27.41
CA CYS A 10 8.37 7.68 26.65
C CYS A 10 9.03 9.00 27.07
N ALA A 11 9.12 9.25 28.38
CA ALA A 11 9.78 10.43 28.92
C ALA A 11 11.29 10.47 28.59
N LYS A 12 11.99 9.34 28.80
CA LYS A 12 13.44 9.23 28.57
C LYS A 12 13.81 9.49 27.11
N HIS A 13 13.03 8.95 26.18
CA HIS A 13 13.34 8.99 24.75
C HIS A 13 12.55 10.07 23.98
N ARG A 14 11.74 10.88 24.68
CA ARG A 14 10.87 11.90 24.09
C ARG A 14 10.02 11.31 22.97
N VAL A 15 9.36 10.20 23.27
CA VAL A 15 8.45 9.54 22.33
C VAL A 15 7.28 10.47 22.07
N GLU A 16 6.89 10.61 20.80
CA GLU A 16 5.72 11.38 20.37
C GLU A 16 4.59 10.46 19.90
N LEU A 17 4.96 9.32 19.30
CA LEU A 17 4.02 8.39 18.66
C LEU A 17 4.14 6.99 19.27
N ILE A 18 2.99 6.34 19.50
CA ILE A 18 2.89 4.94 19.91
C ILE A 18 2.27 4.15 18.75
N ALA A 19 3.05 3.29 18.12
CA ALA A 19 2.56 2.36 17.11
C ALA A 19 2.06 1.07 17.77
N ILE A 20 0.83 0.66 17.46
CA ILE A 20 0.21 -0.56 17.98
C ILE A 20 -0.12 -1.46 16.79
N GLY A 21 0.37 -2.69 16.78
CA GLY A 21 0.01 -3.67 15.73
C GLY A 21 -1.47 -4.03 15.81
N ASN A 22 -2.15 -4.17 14.67
CA ASN A 22 -3.57 -4.55 14.61
C ASN A 22 -3.84 -6.06 14.79
N GLY A 23 -2.87 -6.81 15.33
CA GLY A 23 -3.00 -8.24 15.60
C GLY A 23 -3.77 -8.61 16.85
N THR A 24 -3.44 -9.77 17.41
CA THR A 24 -4.08 -10.30 18.62
C THR A 24 -3.83 -9.37 19.82
N ALA A 25 -4.87 -9.11 20.60
CA ALA A 25 -4.84 -8.21 21.76
C ALA A 25 -4.49 -6.73 21.46
N SER A 26 -4.70 -6.30 20.21
CA SER A 26 -4.43 -4.93 19.76
C SER A 26 -5.30 -3.89 20.47
N ARG A 27 -6.57 -4.19 20.75
CA ARG A 27 -7.48 -3.29 21.48
C ARG A 27 -7.14 -3.15 22.95
N GLU A 28 -6.78 -4.25 23.62
CA GLU A 28 -6.33 -4.20 25.01
C GLU A 28 -5.05 -3.37 25.12
N THR A 29 -4.18 -3.48 24.11
CA THR A 29 -2.96 -2.65 24.00
C THR A 29 -3.28 -1.19 23.68
N ASP A 30 -4.28 -0.93 22.84
CA ASP A 30 -4.76 0.41 22.51
C ASP A 30 -5.43 1.12 23.70
N LYS A 31 -6.17 0.36 24.52
CA LYS A 31 -6.68 0.81 25.81
C LYS A 31 -5.55 1.11 26.79
N LEU A 32 -4.55 0.22 26.90
CA LEU A 32 -3.38 0.45 27.73
C LEU A 32 -2.62 1.72 27.32
N ALA A 33 -2.49 1.99 26.01
CA ALA A 33 -1.89 3.21 25.50
C ALA A 33 -2.74 4.45 25.82
N GLY A 34 -4.07 4.34 25.75
CA GLY A 34 -5.00 5.39 26.19
C GLY A 34 -4.87 5.70 27.68
N GLU A 35 -4.78 4.67 28.53
CA GLU A 35 -4.54 4.84 29.98
C GLU A 35 -3.18 5.49 30.27
N LEU A 36 -2.14 5.14 29.50
CA LEU A 36 -0.82 5.77 29.59
C LEU A 36 -0.90 7.27 29.25
N MET A 37 -1.59 7.61 28.15
CA MET A 37 -1.80 8.99 27.70
C MET A 37 -2.57 9.81 28.74
N ALA A 38 -3.65 9.25 29.30
CA ALA A 38 -4.44 9.91 30.34
C ALA A 38 -3.66 10.13 31.64
N LYS A 39 -2.74 9.22 31.99
CA LYS A 39 -1.90 9.33 33.18
C LYS A 39 -0.71 10.29 33.00
N HIS A 40 -0.26 10.49 31.77
CA HIS A 40 0.89 11.30 31.42
C HIS A 40 0.57 12.32 30.30
N PRO A 41 -0.39 13.25 30.53
CA PRO A 41 -0.78 14.23 29.51
C PRO A 41 0.37 15.16 29.12
N GLU A 42 1.37 15.34 29.99
CA GLU A 42 2.58 16.13 29.73
C GLU A 42 3.44 15.59 28.59
N LEU A 43 3.35 14.29 28.27
CA LEU A 43 4.14 13.65 27.22
C LEU A 43 3.59 13.90 25.81
N LYS A 44 2.35 14.39 25.69
CA LYS A 44 1.69 14.69 24.40
C LYS A 44 1.77 13.53 23.38
N LEU A 45 1.61 12.32 23.88
CA LEU A 45 1.68 11.10 23.07
C LEU A 45 0.46 11.01 22.14
N THR A 46 0.68 10.49 20.94
CA THR A 46 -0.40 10.09 20.01
C THR A 46 -0.30 8.59 19.76
N LYS A 47 -1.39 7.85 19.95
CA LYS A 47 -1.45 6.42 19.66
C LYS A 47 -2.03 6.18 18.27
N ILE A 48 -1.46 5.22 17.54
CA ILE A 48 -1.87 4.85 16.20
C ILE A 48 -1.84 3.33 16.04
N VAL A 49 -2.91 2.78 15.51
CA VAL A 49 -2.97 1.38 15.10
C VAL A 49 -2.39 1.23 13.69
N VAL A 50 -1.49 0.26 13.52
CA VAL A 50 -0.73 0.00 12.29
C VAL A 50 -0.92 -1.46 11.91
N SER A 51 -1.03 -1.73 10.61
CA SER A 51 -1.04 -3.10 10.11
C SER A 51 0.22 -3.85 10.55
N GLU A 52 0.08 -5.03 11.14
CA GLU A 52 1.20 -5.93 11.46
C GLU A 52 1.50 -6.91 10.32
N ALA A 53 0.83 -6.78 9.18
CA ALA A 53 0.91 -7.75 8.10
C ALA A 53 2.36 -7.90 7.59
N GLY A 54 2.86 -9.13 7.55
CA GLY A 54 4.25 -9.44 7.22
C GLY A 54 5.31 -9.11 8.29
N ALA A 55 4.95 -8.52 9.44
CA ALA A 55 5.92 -8.20 10.50
C ALA A 55 6.56 -9.45 11.11
N SER A 56 5.80 -10.55 11.25
CA SER A 56 6.32 -11.85 11.67
C SER A 56 7.32 -12.41 10.66
N VAL A 57 7.01 -12.30 9.36
CA VAL A 57 7.90 -12.74 8.28
C VAL A 57 9.18 -11.92 8.24
N TYR A 58 9.09 -10.59 8.43
CA TYR A 58 10.27 -9.74 8.60
C TYR A 58 11.11 -10.21 9.80
N SER A 59 10.50 -10.41 10.97
CA SER A 59 11.22 -10.71 12.21
C SER A 59 12.07 -11.98 12.14
N ALA A 60 11.60 -12.98 11.38
CA ALA A 60 12.26 -14.25 11.15
C ALA A 60 13.21 -14.23 9.94
N SER A 61 13.30 -13.12 9.21
CA SER A 61 14.13 -13.01 8.01
C SER A 61 15.63 -12.92 8.32
N GLU A 62 16.45 -13.29 7.34
CA GLU A 62 17.89 -13.10 7.41
C GLU A 62 18.26 -11.60 7.47
N LEU A 63 17.49 -10.74 6.78
CA LEU A 63 17.68 -9.30 6.82
C LEU A 63 17.50 -8.75 8.24
N ALA A 64 16.41 -9.09 8.93
CA ALA A 64 16.18 -8.65 10.30
C ALA A 64 17.22 -9.22 11.27
N SER A 65 17.70 -10.44 11.03
CA SER A 65 18.79 -11.05 11.81
C SER A 65 20.12 -10.31 11.64
N ARG A 66 20.38 -9.73 10.46
CA ARG A 66 21.56 -8.88 10.22
C ARG A 66 21.38 -7.47 10.79
N GLU A 67 20.18 -6.90 10.72
CA GLU A 67 19.89 -5.58 11.32
C GLU A 67 19.94 -5.63 12.85
N PHE A 68 19.48 -6.73 13.45
CA PHE A 68 19.33 -6.89 14.90
C PHE A 68 19.79 -8.27 15.39
N PRO A 69 21.10 -8.57 15.33
CA PRO A 69 21.63 -9.89 15.69
C PRO A 69 21.36 -10.26 17.16
N ASP A 70 21.41 -9.27 18.05
CA ASP A 70 21.29 -9.47 19.50
C ASP A 70 19.85 -9.37 20.02
N LEU A 71 18.87 -9.09 19.15
CA LEU A 71 17.46 -9.03 19.55
C LEU A 71 16.74 -10.34 19.26
N ASP A 72 15.89 -10.75 20.20
CA ASP A 72 14.98 -11.87 20.02
C ASP A 72 13.97 -11.61 18.88
N VAL A 73 13.54 -12.68 18.21
CA VAL A 73 12.60 -12.63 17.08
C VAL A 73 11.32 -11.89 17.45
N SER A 74 10.78 -12.09 18.66
CA SER A 74 9.55 -11.44 19.11
C SER A 74 9.68 -9.90 19.19
N ILE A 75 10.86 -9.38 19.51
CA ILE A 75 11.12 -7.94 19.65
C ILE A 75 11.32 -7.29 18.28
N ARG A 76 11.91 -8.00 17.31
CA ARG A 76 12.11 -7.50 15.95
C ARG A 76 10.79 -7.13 15.26
N GLY A 77 9.72 -7.87 15.56
CA GLY A 77 8.37 -7.53 15.09
C GLY A 77 7.91 -6.14 15.57
N ALA A 78 8.13 -5.82 16.86
CA ALA A 78 7.79 -4.51 17.42
C ALA A 78 8.60 -3.37 16.79
N VAL A 79 9.87 -3.61 16.45
CA VAL A 79 10.69 -2.63 15.71
C VAL A 79 10.09 -2.35 14.34
N SER A 80 9.62 -3.39 13.63
CA SER A 80 8.99 -3.22 12.31
C SER A 80 7.69 -2.43 12.40
N ILE A 81 6.85 -2.69 13.39
CA ILE A 81 5.60 -1.94 13.63
C ILE A 81 5.89 -0.45 13.87
N ALA A 82 6.88 -0.13 14.71
CA ALA A 82 7.27 1.25 14.97
C ALA A 82 7.82 1.97 13.73
N ARG A 83 8.67 1.31 12.94
CA ARG A 83 9.22 1.87 11.69
C ARG A 83 8.18 2.05 10.60
N ARG A 84 7.20 1.14 10.53
CA ARG A 84 6.09 1.23 9.57
C ARG A 84 5.20 2.45 9.82
N LEU A 85 5.04 2.86 11.07
CA LEU A 85 4.36 4.13 11.38
C LEU A 85 5.13 5.35 10.86
N GLN A 86 6.46 5.32 10.92
CA GLN A 86 7.32 6.42 10.48
C GLN A 86 7.32 6.54 8.95
N ASP A 87 7.54 5.42 8.26
CA ASP A 87 7.48 5.35 6.80
C ASP A 87 7.05 3.92 6.38
N PRO A 88 5.77 3.73 6.00
CA PRO A 88 5.27 2.42 5.59
C PRO A 88 6.04 1.85 4.39
N LEU A 89 6.39 2.70 3.42
CA LEU A 89 7.05 2.25 2.19
C LEU A 89 8.46 1.74 2.51
N ALA A 90 9.24 2.51 3.26
CA ALA A 90 10.63 2.16 3.59
C ALA A 90 10.75 0.87 4.44
N GLU A 91 9.71 0.53 5.20
CA GLU A 91 9.68 -0.69 6.01
C GLU A 91 9.08 -1.88 5.26
N LEU A 92 7.99 -1.70 4.51
CA LEU A 92 7.32 -2.79 3.78
C LEU A 92 8.19 -3.37 2.64
N VAL A 93 9.03 -2.56 2.01
CA VAL A 93 9.97 -3.04 0.97
C VAL A 93 11.00 -4.06 1.46
N LYS A 94 11.19 -4.18 2.79
CA LYS A 94 12.08 -5.17 3.41
C LYS A 94 11.47 -6.56 3.47
N ILE A 95 10.18 -6.69 3.24
CA ILE A 95 9.42 -7.94 3.28
C ILE A 95 9.25 -8.44 1.85
N ASP A 96 9.27 -9.76 1.67
CA ASP A 96 8.87 -10.37 0.40
C ASP A 96 7.43 -9.93 0.08
N PRO A 97 7.14 -9.27 -1.06
CA PRO A 97 5.82 -8.70 -1.33
C PRO A 97 4.68 -9.71 -1.19
N LYS A 98 4.91 -10.99 -1.52
CA LYS A 98 3.91 -12.07 -1.38
C LYS A 98 3.54 -12.38 0.07
N ALA A 99 4.43 -12.01 1.00
CA ALA A 99 4.31 -12.29 2.42
C ALA A 99 3.72 -11.12 3.22
N ILE A 100 3.42 -10.00 2.57
CA ILE A 100 2.74 -8.86 3.20
C ILE A 100 1.30 -9.23 3.56
N GLY A 101 0.66 -10.21 2.89
CA GLY A 101 -0.71 -10.62 3.22
C GLY A 101 -1.75 -9.73 2.57
N VAL A 102 -1.80 -9.72 1.23
CA VAL A 102 -2.62 -8.79 0.44
C VAL A 102 -4.03 -9.32 0.12
N GLY A 103 -4.37 -10.52 0.58
CA GLY A 103 -5.70 -11.07 0.37
C GLY A 103 -5.89 -12.45 1.00
N GLN A 104 -7.16 -12.77 1.31
CA GLN A 104 -7.54 -13.99 2.03
C GLN A 104 -7.08 -15.29 1.36
N TYR A 105 -7.18 -15.37 0.02
CA TYR A 105 -6.86 -16.57 -0.77
C TYR A 105 -5.56 -16.41 -1.58
N GLN A 106 -4.63 -15.55 -1.12
CA GLN A 106 -3.38 -15.30 -1.84
C GLN A 106 -2.51 -16.56 -2.02
N HIS A 107 -2.71 -17.58 -1.19
CA HIS A 107 -1.98 -18.85 -1.27
C HIS A 107 -2.57 -19.80 -2.33
N ASP A 108 -3.82 -19.59 -2.74
CA ASP A 108 -4.54 -20.45 -3.68
C ASP A 108 -4.33 -20.03 -5.15
N VAL A 109 -3.66 -18.89 -5.38
CA VAL A 109 -3.33 -18.40 -6.72
C VAL A 109 -1.93 -18.81 -7.16
N SER A 110 -1.65 -18.65 -8.46
CA SER A 110 -0.31 -18.91 -9.01
C SER A 110 0.73 -17.97 -8.40
N GLN A 111 1.62 -18.54 -7.57
CA GLN A 111 2.63 -17.78 -6.83
C GLN A 111 3.62 -17.03 -7.74
N LEU A 112 3.93 -17.58 -8.91
CA LEU A 112 4.80 -16.90 -9.89
C LEU A 112 4.15 -15.64 -10.45
N LYS A 113 2.86 -15.71 -10.82
CA LYS A 113 2.12 -14.55 -11.33
C LYS A 113 1.90 -13.52 -10.22
N LEU A 114 1.60 -13.97 -9.01
CA LEU A 114 1.44 -13.11 -7.85
C LEU A 114 2.72 -12.33 -7.54
N ALA A 115 3.85 -13.04 -7.42
CA ALA A 115 5.15 -12.42 -7.15
C ALA A 115 5.49 -11.36 -8.19
N ARG A 116 5.39 -11.69 -9.49
CA ARG A 116 5.66 -10.74 -10.58
C ARG A 116 4.75 -9.49 -10.51
N SER A 117 3.48 -9.68 -10.20
CA SER A 117 2.53 -8.57 -10.09
C SER A 117 2.83 -7.68 -8.89
N LEU A 118 3.14 -8.26 -7.73
CA LEU A 118 3.44 -7.50 -6.52
C LEU A 118 4.80 -6.80 -6.61
N ASP A 119 5.81 -7.44 -7.22
CA ASP A 119 7.10 -6.81 -7.48
C ASP A 119 6.95 -5.56 -8.38
N ALA A 120 6.09 -5.63 -9.41
CA ALA A 120 5.80 -4.48 -10.27
C ALA A 120 5.12 -3.34 -9.49
N VAL A 121 4.13 -3.65 -8.64
CA VAL A 121 3.48 -2.63 -7.79
C VAL A 121 4.48 -2.00 -6.82
N VAL A 122 5.38 -2.78 -6.23
CA VAL A 122 6.42 -2.26 -5.33
C VAL A 122 7.39 -1.35 -6.09
N GLU A 123 7.81 -1.73 -7.29
CA GLU A 123 8.63 -0.89 -8.15
C GLU A 123 7.91 0.42 -8.48
N ASP A 124 6.66 0.37 -8.94
CA ASP A 124 5.86 1.55 -9.26
C ASP A 124 5.71 2.50 -8.06
N CYS A 125 5.38 1.96 -6.88
CA CYS A 125 5.22 2.77 -5.66
C CYS A 125 6.54 3.42 -5.22
N VAL A 126 7.66 2.68 -5.24
CA VAL A 126 8.96 3.21 -4.82
C VAL A 126 9.43 4.30 -5.77
N ASN A 127 9.30 4.10 -7.08
CA ASN A 127 9.73 5.08 -8.07
C ASN A 127 8.80 6.30 -8.11
N ALA A 128 7.49 6.13 -7.89
CA ALA A 128 6.57 7.26 -7.77
C ALA A 128 6.87 8.15 -6.55
N VAL A 129 7.19 7.53 -5.41
CA VAL A 129 7.56 8.29 -4.19
C VAL A 129 8.96 8.86 -4.29
N GLY A 130 9.89 8.21 -5.00
CA GLY A 130 11.30 8.56 -5.07
C GLY A 130 12.02 8.38 -3.72
N VAL A 131 13.35 8.31 -3.75
CA VAL A 131 14.14 7.97 -2.55
C VAL A 131 15.30 8.93 -2.35
N ASP A 132 15.54 9.34 -1.11
CA ASP A 132 16.77 10.04 -0.75
C ASP A 132 17.94 9.04 -0.68
N VAL A 133 18.89 9.18 -1.61
CA VAL A 133 20.01 8.26 -1.74
C VAL A 133 20.94 8.25 -0.52
N ASN A 134 20.94 9.34 0.25
CA ASN A 134 21.79 9.47 1.43
C ASN A 134 21.22 8.80 2.67
N THR A 135 19.94 8.44 2.69
CA THR A 135 19.27 7.85 3.85
C THR A 135 18.64 6.50 3.55
N ALA A 136 18.32 6.21 2.28
CA ALA A 136 17.70 4.97 1.87
C ALA A 136 18.52 3.73 2.25
N SER A 137 17.79 2.66 2.59
CA SER A 137 18.35 1.34 2.85
C SER A 137 18.67 0.60 1.55
N VAL A 138 19.47 -0.47 1.63
CA VAL A 138 19.74 -1.36 0.49
C VAL A 138 18.44 -1.94 -0.07
N ALA A 139 17.50 -2.34 0.79
CA ALA A 139 16.23 -2.94 0.37
C ALA A 139 15.37 -1.95 -0.44
N LEU A 140 15.35 -0.68 -0.03
CA LEU A 140 14.61 0.38 -0.73
C LEU A 140 15.29 0.74 -2.06
N LEU A 141 16.61 0.92 -2.07
CA LEU A 141 17.38 1.22 -3.29
C LEU A 141 17.28 0.12 -4.34
N ALA A 142 17.19 -1.15 -3.91
CA ALA A 142 17.06 -2.28 -4.83
C ALA A 142 15.74 -2.28 -5.63
N ARG A 143 14.76 -1.46 -5.25
CA ARG A 143 13.46 -1.31 -5.94
C ARG A 143 13.42 -0.10 -6.88
N ILE A 144 14.50 0.69 -6.97
CA ILE A 144 14.59 1.82 -7.90
C ILE A 144 14.86 1.31 -9.31
N SER A 145 14.23 1.96 -10.29
CA SER A 145 14.39 1.64 -11.71
C SER A 145 15.86 1.60 -12.12
N GLY A 146 16.26 0.53 -12.80
CA GLY A 146 17.64 0.30 -13.24
C GLY A 146 18.61 -0.16 -12.14
N LEU A 147 18.20 -0.22 -10.87
CA LEU A 147 19.01 -0.75 -9.78
C LEU A 147 18.67 -2.22 -9.49
N ASN A 148 19.58 -2.87 -8.75
CA ASN A 148 19.41 -4.20 -8.21
C ASN A 148 20.12 -4.27 -6.85
N THR A 149 20.01 -5.41 -6.16
CA THR A 149 20.63 -5.60 -4.83
C THR A 149 22.13 -5.28 -4.80
N THR A 150 22.87 -5.67 -5.83
CA THR A 150 24.32 -5.42 -5.92
C THR A 150 24.62 -3.93 -6.05
N LEU A 151 23.91 -3.22 -6.93
CA LEU A 151 24.08 -1.77 -7.10
C LEU A 151 23.64 -1.00 -5.86
N ALA A 152 22.55 -1.41 -5.22
CA ALA A 152 22.08 -0.83 -3.97
C ALA A 152 23.13 -0.97 -2.84
N GLN A 153 23.76 -2.14 -2.71
CA GLN A 153 24.87 -2.36 -1.79
C GLN A 153 26.08 -1.47 -2.13
N ASN A 154 26.44 -1.35 -3.41
CA ASN A 154 27.55 -0.50 -3.83
C ASN A 154 27.30 0.98 -3.52
N ILE A 155 26.06 1.47 -3.69
CA ILE A 155 25.68 2.86 -3.35
C ILE A 155 25.85 3.10 -1.85
N VAL A 156 25.33 2.21 -1.02
CA VAL A 156 25.45 2.32 0.44
C VAL A 156 26.91 2.22 0.88
N ALA A 157 27.67 1.25 0.37
CA ALA A 157 29.09 1.13 0.67
C ALA A 157 29.90 2.35 0.24
N TYR A 158 29.57 2.95 -0.91
CA TYR A 158 30.20 4.18 -1.37
C TYR A 158 29.89 5.34 -0.43
N ARG A 159 28.62 5.52 -0.03
CA ARG A 159 28.19 6.53 0.93
C ARG A 159 28.87 6.39 2.28
N ASP A 160 28.97 5.16 2.78
CA ASP A 160 29.57 4.89 4.09
C ASP A 160 31.08 5.15 4.08
N ALA A 161 31.76 4.93 2.94
CA ALA A 161 33.20 5.17 2.79
C ALA A 161 33.56 6.62 2.43
N ASN A 162 32.74 7.32 1.65
CA ASN A 162 33.05 8.64 1.08
C ASN A 162 32.22 9.78 1.67
N GLY A 163 31.24 9.46 2.52
CA GLY A 163 30.24 10.40 3.03
C GLY A 163 29.05 10.56 2.09
N ALA A 164 28.13 11.44 2.48
CA ALA A 164 26.92 11.72 1.73
C ALA A 164 27.21 12.28 0.33
N PHE A 165 26.43 11.83 -0.66
CA PHE A 165 26.43 12.39 -2.01
C PHE A 165 25.95 13.85 -1.97
N LYS A 166 26.68 14.75 -2.62
CA LYS A 166 26.34 16.18 -2.73
C LYS A 166 25.60 16.53 -4.01
N ALA A 167 25.69 15.66 -5.02
CA ALA A 167 24.98 15.81 -6.28
C ALA A 167 24.74 14.44 -6.93
N ARG A 168 23.70 14.34 -7.77
CA ARG A 168 23.41 13.12 -8.54
C ARG A 168 24.59 12.68 -9.40
N SER A 169 25.35 13.62 -9.96
CA SER A 169 26.52 13.32 -10.78
C SER A 169 27.59 12.48 -10.07
N GLU A 170 27.64 12.52 -8.73
CA GLU A 170 28.57 11.70 -7.94
C GLU A 170 28.20 10.21 -7.94
N LEU A 171 26.95 9.85 -8.25
CA LEU A 171 26.53 8.46 -8.38
C LEU A 171 27.28 7.72 -9.49
N LYS A 172 27.78 8.44 -10.51
CA LYS A 172 28.64 7.86 -11.55
C LYS A 172 29.99 7.35 -11.04
N LYS A 173 30.38 7.75 -9.82
CA LYS A 173 31.60 7.26 -9.15
C LYS A 173 31.36 5.93 -8.43
N VAL A 174 30.11 5.49 -8.29
CA VAL A 174 29.76 4.23 -7.63
C VAL A 174 30.20 3.05 -8.51
N PRO A 175 30.90 2.04 -7.96
CA PRO A 175 31.33 0.89 -8.73
C PRO A 175 30.17 0.20 -9.45
N ARG A 176 30.37 -0.07 -10.75
CA ARG A 176 29.41 -0.75 -11.66
C ARG A 176 28.15 0.06 -12.00
N LEU A 177 28.04 1.31 -11.53
CA LEU A 177 26.95 2.21 -11.93
C LEU A 177 27.34 2.93 -13.23
N GLY A 178 27.02 2.31 -14.37
CA GLY A 178 27.31 2.85 -15.70
C GLY A 178 26.30 3.90 -16.16
N ASP A 179 26.56 4.54 -17.31
CA ASP A 179 25.72 5.62 -17.83
C ASP A 179 24.26 5.20 -18.06
N LYS A 180 24.01 3.98 -18.56
CA LYS A 180 22.63 3.51 -18.75
C LYS A 180 21.90 3.32 -17.43
N THR A 181 22.56 2.74 -16.42
CA THR A 181 22.01 2.61 -15.07
C THR A 181 21.72 3.98 -14.46
N PHE A 182 22.63 4.93 -14.64
CA PHE A 182 22.44 6.30 -14.19
C PHE A 182 21.22 6.94 -14.84
N GLU A 183 21.08 6.82 -16.16
CA GLU A 183 19.92 7.33 -16.92
C GLU A 183 18.59 6.74 -16.44
N GLN A 184 18.56 5.45 -16.09
CA GLN A 184 17.32 4.83 -15.59
C GLN A 184 16.99 5.23 -14.14
N ALA A 185 18.01 5.40 -13.28
CA ALA A 185 17.80 5.58 -11.85
C ALA A 185 17.77 7.06 -11.40
N ALA A 186 18.47 7.96 -12.11
CA ALA A 186 18.78 9.28 -11.58
C ALA A 186 17.55 10.15 -11.29
N GLY A 187 16.45 10.00 -12.04
CA GLY A 187 15.21 10.74 -11.80
C GLY A 187 14.53 10.37 -10.48
N PHE A 188 14.74 9.15 -10.00
CA PHE A 188 14.10 8.59 -8.82
C PHE A 188 14.97 8.69 -7.56
N LEU A 189 16.29 8.86 -7.72
CA LEU A 189 17.24 9.10 -6.64
C LEU A 189 17.35 10.59 -6.36
N ARG A 190 17.02 11.03 -5.14
CA ARG A 190 17.12 12.44 -4.73
C ARG A 190 18.33 12.67 -3.84
N VAL A 191 18.88 13.87 -3.93
CA VAL A 191 19.92 14.37 -3.02
C VAL A 191 19.36 15.59 -2.30
N MET A 192 18.95 15.39 -1.05
CA MET A 192 18.42 16.47 -0.23
C MET A 192 19.55 17.41 0.20
N ASN A 193 19.31 18.72 0.14
CA ASN A 193 20.28 19.76 0.52
C ASN A 193 21.63 19.66 -0.23
N GLY A 194 21.61 19.19 -1.48
CA GLY A 194 22.77 19.07 -2.34
C GLY A 194 23.28 20.41 -2.92
N SER A 195 24.37 20.34 -3.68
CA SER A 195 24.97 21.50 -4.36
C SER A 195 24.07 22.02 -5.49
N ASN A 196 23.40 21.12 -6.20
CA ASN A 196 22.43 21.43 -7.24
C ASN A 196 21.00 21.32 -6.70
N PRO A 197 20.20 22.40 -6.70
CA PRO A 197 18.84 22.37 -6.16
C PRO A 197 17.88 21.44 -6.94
N LEU A 198 18.17 21.15 -8.21
CA LEU A 198 17.33 20.24 -9.02
C LEU A 198 17.44 18.78 -8.58
N ASP A 199 18.50 18.40 -7.87
CA ASP A 199 18.71 17.01 -7.42
C ASP A 199 17.72 16.59 -6.32
N ALA A 200 17.00 17.54 -5.70
CA ALA A 200 15.90 17.27 -4.77
C ALA A 200 14.54 17.05 -5.47
N SER A 201 14.49 17.19 -6.79
CA SER A 201 13.28 17.14 -7.61
C SER A 201 13.20 15.86 -8.46
N ALA A 202 12.05 15.56 -9.07
CA ALA A 202 11.93 14.51 -10.08
C ALA A 202 12.46 14.92 -11.47
N VAL A 203 12.95 16.16 -11.64
CA VAL A 203 13.56 16.59 -12.91
C VAL A 203 14.79 15.74 -13.22
N HIS A 204 14.78 15.06 -14.36
CA HIS A 204 15.86 14.18 -14.76
C HIS A 204 17.12 14.96 -15.17
N PRO A 205 18.35 14.49 -14.86
CA PRO A 205 19.58 15.20 -15.24
C PRO A 205 19.75 15.50 -16.73
N GLU A 206 19.11 14.72 -17.61
CA GLU A 206 19.15 14.97 -19.06
C GLU A 206 18.47 16.30 -19.46
N THR A 207 17.52 16.78 -18.66
CA THR A 207 16.77 18.03 -18.91
C THR A 207 17.33 19.20 -18.11
N TYR A 208 18.43 19.04 -17.35
CA TYR A 208 19.08 20.17 -16.66
C TYR A 208 19.50 21.30 -17.61
N PRO A 209 20.01 21.04 -18.83
CA PRO A 209 20.24 22.11 -19.81
C PRO A 209 18.97 22.87 -20.19
N LEU A 210 17.82 22.21 -20.26
CA LEU A 210 16.53 22.84 -20.55
C LEU A 210 16.10 23.77 -19.40
N VAL A 211 16.21 23.32 -18.15
CA VAL A 211 15.94 24.18 -16.98
C VAL A 211 16.85 25.40 -16.92
N LYS A 212 18.12 25.24 -17.30
CA LYS A 212 19.07 26.37 -17.41
C LYS A 212 18.64 27.38 -18.48
N ARG A 213 18.11 26.93 -19.62
CA ARG A 213 17.53 27.83 -20.64
C ARG A 213 16.32 28.60 -20.11
N ILE A 214 15.40 27.91 -19.43
CA ILE A 214 14.24 28.56 -18.78
C ILE A 214 14.73 29.66 -17.82
N ALA A 215 15.73 29.37 -16.99
CA ALA A 215 16.31 30.33 -16.05
C ALA A 215 16.94 31.54 -16.77
N GLN A 216 17.66 31.32 -17.87
CA GLN A 216 18.25 32.37 -18.69
C GLN A 216 17.19 33.26 -19.36
N ASP A 217 16.18 32.66 -19.99
CA ASP A 217 15.12 33.38 -20.70
C ASP A 217 14.24 34.21 -19.75
N THR A 218 14.09 33.74 -18.50
CA THR A 218 13.35 34.44 -17.45
C THR A 218 14.21 35.44 -16.67
N GLY A 219 15.52 35.48 -16.91
CA GLY A 219 16.46 36.34 -16.18
C GLY A 219 16.55 36.02 -14.68
N ARG A 220 16.26 34.79 -14.27
CA ARG A 220 16.16 34.35 -12.87
C ARG A 220 17.14 33.24 -12.55
N ASP A 221 17.57 33.17 -11.29
CA ASP A 221 18.32 32.01 -10.80
C ASP A 221 17.39 30.82 -10.56
N ILE A 222 17.89 29.59 -10.77
CA ILE A 222 17.11 28.35 -10.58
C ILE A 222 16.54 28.26 -9.16
N ARG A 223 17.31 28.65 -8.13
CA ARG A 223 16.82 28.64 -6.74
C ARG A 223 15.67 29.61 -6.52
N SER A 224 15.63 30.70 -7.29
CA SER A 224 14.54 31.68 -7.20
C SER A 224 13.27 31.22 -7.91
N LEU A 225 13.38 30.32 -8.89
CA LEU A 225 12.23 29.75 -9.60
C LEU A 225 11.51 28.70 -8.75
N ILE A 226 12.27 27.93 -7.97
CA ILE A 226 11.73 26.86 -7.13
C ILE A 226 10.74 27.41 -6.11
N GLY A 227 9.51 26.90 -6.13
CA GLY A 227 8.44 27.31 -5.22
C GLY A 227 7.67 28.56 -5.63
N ASP A 228 8.06 29.27 -6.70
CA ASP A 228 7.32 30.43 -7.19
C ASP A 228 6.15 30.01 -8.09
N SER A 229 5.11 29.48 -7.47
CA SER A 229 3.90 29.01 -8.15
C SER A 229 3.24 30.07 -9.02
N THR A 230 3.32 31.34 -8.62
CA THR A 230 2.66 32.44 -9.34
C THR A 230 3.34 32.75 -10.66
N PHE A 231 4.67 32.72 -10.67
CA PHE A 231 5.46 32.96 -11.86
C PHE A 231 5.45 31.75 -12.80
N LEU A 232 5.68 30.55 -12.26
CA LEU A 232 5.76 29.32 -13.05
C LEU A 232 4.46 29.03 -13.83
N LYS A 233 3.30 29.34 -13.24
CA LYS A 233 1.98 29.19 -13.92
C LYS A 233 1.74 30.20 -15.05
N ARG A 234 2.50 31.29 -15.11
CA ARG A 234 2.39 32.29 -16.19
C ARG A 234 3.26 31.95 -17.40
N LEU A 235 4.24 31.07 -17.24
CA LEU A 235 5.09 30.62 -18.33
C LEU A 235 4.26 29.78 -19.31
N ASP A 236 4.47 30.00 -20.61
CA ASP A 236 3.91 29.15 -21.64
C ASP A 236 4.87 27.97 -21.91
N PRO A 237 4.49 26.72 -21.58
CA PRO A 237 5.37 25.57 -21.76
C PRO A 237 5.80 25.38 -23.23
N LYS A 238 5.01 25.84 -24.20
CA LYS A 238 5.33 25.71 -25.64
C LYS A 238 6.57 26.49 -26.05
N GLN A 239 6.96 27.51 -25.29
CA GLN A 239 8.12 28.34 -25.60
C GLN A 239 9.45 27.61 -25.34
N PHE A 240 9.43 26.56 -24.51
CA PHE A 240 10.65 25.87 -24.07
C PHE A 240 10.80 24.46 -24.66
N THR A 241 9.88 24.03 -25.53
CA THR A 241 9.97 22.73 -26.22
C THR A 241 11.06 22.75 -27.28
N ASP A 242 11.67 21.59 -27.54
CA ASP A 242 12.63 21.38 -28.63
C ASP A 242 12.40 20.01 -29.31
N GLU A 243 13.30 19.62 -30.21
CA GLU A 243 13.21 18.35 -30.95
C GLU A 243 13.33 17.11 -30.03
N SER A 244 13.96 17.25 -28.86
CA SER A 244 14.21 16.17 -27.91
C SER A 244 13.15 16.13 -26.79
N PHE A 245 12.69 17.30 -26.33
CA PHE A 245 11.80 17.45 -25.18
C PHE A 245 10.52 18.18 -25.59
N GLY A 246 9.43 17.41 -25.64
CA GLY A 246 8.11 17.90 -26.01
C GLY A 246 7.36 18.60 -24.86
N LEU A 247 6.10 18.94 -25.14
CA LEU A 247 5.23 19.71 -24.24
C LEU A 247 5.02 19.04 -22.87
N VAL A 248 4.87 17.71 -22.84
CA VAL A 248 4.63 16.95 -21.61
C VAL A 248 5.83 17.10 -20.67
N THR A 249 7.04 16.86 -21.17
CA THR A 249 8.28 16.99 -20.40
C THR A 249 8.46 18.39 -19.82
N VAL A 250 8.22 19.44 -20.62
CA VAL A 250 8.33 20.82 -20.13
C VAL A 250 7.26 21.11 -19.07
N SER A 251 6.03 20.64 -19.28
CA SER A 251 4.93 20.84 -18.33
C SER A 251 5.23 20.16 -16.99
N ASP A 252 5.78 18.94 -17.02
CA ASP A 252 6.18 18.21 -15.82
C ASP A 252 7.33 18.92 -15.10
N ILE A 253 8.32 19.43 -15.83
CA ILE A 253 9.41 20.22 -15.25
C ILE A 253 8.88 21.47 -14.53
N LEU A 254 7.94 22.19 -15.13
CA LEU A 254 7.36 23.39 -14.51
C LEU A 254 6.55 23.05 -13.25
N GLN A 255 5.78 21.96 -13.27
CA GLN A 255 5.09 21.46 -12.07
C GLN A 255 6.08 21.06 -10.98
N GLU A 256 7.21 20.46 -11.37
CA GLU A 256 8.21 19.99 -10.45
C GLU A 256 9.08 21.11 -9.88
N LEU A 257 9.28 22.20 -10.62
CA LEU A 257 9.84 23.45 -10.08
C LEU A 257 8.86 24.14 -9.11
N GLU A 258 7.54 23.97 -9.29
CA GLU A 258 6.54 24.52 -8.36
C GLU A 258 6.61 23.82 -7.00
N LYS A 259 6.75 22.49 -7.00
CA LYS A 259 6.85 21.67 -5.77
C LYS A 259 7.85 20.52 -5.96
N PRO A 260 9.16 20.76 -5.77
CA PRO A 260 10.18 19.74 -6.00
C PRO A 260 10.00 18.52 -5.11
N GLY A 261 10.05 17.33 -5.73
CA GLY A 261 10.03 16.06 -5.02
C GLY A 261 8.72 15.86 -4.27
N ARG A 262 7.60 16.37 -4.80
CA ARG A 262 6.29 16.28 -4.18
C ARG A 262 5.98 14.81 -3.88
N ASP A 263 5.76 14.53 -2.60
CA ASP A 263 5.33 13.21 -2.17
C ASP A 263 3.92 12.93 -2.71
N PRO A 264 3.72 11.84 -3.48
CA PRO A 264 2.39 11.48 -3.99
C PRO A 264 1.50 10.85 -2.91
N ARG A 265 2.04 10.51 -1.73
CA ARG A 265 1.29 9.91 -0.64
C ARG A 265 0.31 10.93 -0.02
N PRO A 266 -0.88 10.48 0.43
CA PRO A 266 -1.81 11.35 1.12
C PRO A 266 -1.23 11.81 2.47
N GLU A 267 -1.76 12.92 2.99
CA GLU A 267 -1.51 13.30 4.37
C GLU A 267 -2.03 12.23 5.33
N PHE A 268 -1.25 11.95 6.37
CA PHE A 268 -1.56 10.92 7.34
C PHE A 268 -2.77 11.31 8.21
N LYS A 269 -3.75 10.41 8.35
CA LYS A 269 -4.94 10.57 9.18
C LYS A 269 -5.19 9.32 10.02
N THR A 270 -5.66 9.49 11.26
CA THR A 270 -5.91 8.42 12.22
C THR A 270 -7.40 8.15 12.39
N ALA A 271 -7.79 6.89 12.51
CA ALA A 271 -9.14 6.48 12.90
C ALA A 271 -9.27 6.42 14.41
N GLU A 272 -10.40 6.84 14.97
CA GLU A 272 -10.69 6.70 16.39
C GLU A 272 -11.69 5.55 16.59
N PHE A 273 -11.22 4.44 17.17
CA PHE A 273 -12.09 3.30 17.48
C PHE A 273 -12.95 3.59 18.71
N GLN A 274 -14.20 3.12 18.71
CA GLN A 274 -15.08 3.24 19.88
C GLN A 274 -14.65 2.29 21.02
N ASP A 275 -14.60 2.83 22.23
CA ASP A 275 -14.29 2.10 23.46
C ASP A 275 -15.35 1.03 23.81
N GLY A 276 -14.89 -0.17 24.20
CA GLY A 276 -15.74 -1.21 24.80
C GLY A 276 -16.27 -2.31 23.89
N VAL A 277 -15.99 -2.25 22.59
CA VAL A 277 -16.26 -3.36 21.65
C VAL A 277 -14.94 -4.06 21.40
N GLU A 278 -14.72 -5.32 21.79
CA GLU A 278 -13.41 -5.97 21.61
C GLU A 278 -13.47 -7.24 20.77
N LYS A 279 -14.47 -8.06 21.05
CA LYS A 279 -14.69 -9.35 20.42
C LYS A 279 -15.90 -9.29 19.50
N LEU A 280 -15.99 -10.27 18.60
CA LEU A 280 -17.18 -10.44 17.77
C LEU A 280 -18.46 -10.64 18.62
N SER A 281 -18.33 -11.13 19.86
CA SER A 281 -19.43 -11.25 20.83
C SER A 281 -19.97 -9.92 21.35
N ASP A 282 -19.18 -8.86 21.28
CA ASP A 282 -19.52 -7.56 21.86
C ASP A 282 -20.27 -6.69 20.83
N LEU A 283 -20.29 -7.14 19.57
CA LEU A 283 -21.01 -6.50 18.50
C LEU A 283 -22.51 -6.77 18.62
N THR A 284 -23.29 -5.70 18.60
CA THR A 284 -24.74 -5.77 18.48
C THR A 284 -25.17 -5.18 17.13
N PRO A 285 -26.10 -5.84 16.41
CA PRO A 285 -26.68 -5.25 15.21
C PRO A 285 -27.25 -3.86 15.50
N GLY A 286 -26.86 -2.87 14.70
CA GLY A 286 -27.24 -1.47 14.81
C GLY A 286 -26.14 -0.54 15.35
N MET A 287 -25.07 -1.09 15.94
CA MET A 287 -23.91 -0.31 16.34
C MET A 287 -23.27 0.40 15.15
N VAL A 288 -22.84 1.64 15.36
CA VAL A 288 -22.13 2.43 14.36
C VAL A 288 -20.69 2.62 14.84
N LEU A 289 -19.75 2.07 14.09
CA LEU A 289 -18.33 2.04 14.41
C LEU A 289 -17.53 2.74 13.31
N GLU A 290 -16.36 3.27 13.66
CA GLU A 290 -15.34 3.59 12.68
C GLU A 290 -14.51 2.34 12.41
N GLY A 291 -14.19 2.12 11.14
CA GLY A 291 -13.32 1.05 10.70
C GLY A 291 -12.44 1.50 9.55
N VAL A 292 -11.40 0.73 9.27
CA VAL A 292 -10.46 0.98 8.18
C VAL A 292 -10.71 -0.03 7.09
N VAL A 293 -10.87 0.42 5.85
CA VAL A 293 -11.01 -0.48 4.70
C VAL A 293 -9.71 -1.26 4.53
N THR A 294 -9.74 -2.58 4.70
CA THR A 294 -8.56 -3.44 4.53
C THR A 294 -8.36 -3.84 3.09
N ASN A 295 -9.46 -4.11 2.38
CA ASN A 295 -9.42 -4.58 1.00
C ASN A 295 -10.70 -4.18 0.24
N VAL A 296 -10.59 -3.96 -1.06
CA VAL A 296 -11.72 -3.65 -1.94
C VAL A 296 -11.80 -4.74 -3.01
N THR A 297 -13.00 -5.25 -3.25
CA THR A 297 -13.28 -6.27 -4.26
C THR A 297 -14.42 -5.81 -5.16
N ASN A 298 -14.63 -6.51 -6.29
CA ASN A 298 -15.69 -6.15 -7.23
C ASN A 298 -17.11 -6.26 -6.65
N PHE A 299 -17.28 -6.98 -5.53
CA PHE A 299 -18.58 -7.20 -4.90
C PHE A 299 -18.75 -6.43 -3.57
N GLY A 300 -17.74 -5.68 -3.12
CA GLY A 300 -17.81 -4.94 -1.87
C GLY A 300 -16.45 -4.50 -1.34
N ALA A 301 -16.41 -4.11 -0.08
CA ALA A 301 -15.19 -3.77 0.64
C ALA A 301 -15.14 -4.49 1.99
N PHE A 302 -13.96 -4.92 2.38
CA PHE A 302 -13.67 -5.47 3.69
C PHE A 302 -13.19 -4.34 4.60
N VAL A 303 -13.78 -4.26 5.79
CA VAL A 303 -13.51 -3.20 6.76
C VAL A 303 -13.13 -3.85 8.09
N ASP A 304 -11.94 -3.50 8.56
CA ASP A 304 -11.49 -3.82 9.91
C ASP A 304 -12.12 -2.82 10.88
N ILE A 305 -13.06 -3.31 11.67
CA ILE A 305 -13.69 -2.56 12.77
C ILE A 305 -12.99 -2.81 14.12
N GLY A 306 -11.87 -3.54 14.10
CA GLY A 306 -11.00 -3.85 15.23
C GLY A 306 -11.26 -5.19 15.93
N VAL A 307 -12.21 -6.02 15.49
CA VAL A 307 -12.59 -7.28 16.19
C VAL A 307 -11.78 -8.52 15.73
N HIS A 308 -10.59 -8.31 15.16
CA HIS A 308 -9.72 -9.33 14.54
C HIS A 308 -10.35 -10.09 13.36
N GLN A 309 -11.51 -9.65 12.89
CA GLN A 309 -12.22 -10.23 11.79
C GLN A 309 -12.82 -9.13 10.93
N ASP A 310 -12.42 -9.10 9.67
CA ASP A 310 -12.92 -8.12 8.70
C ASP A 310 -14.42 -8.33 8.46
N GLY A 311 -15.15 -7.21 8.45
CA GLY A 311 -16.53 -7.17 8.04
C GLY A 311 -16.69 -6.88 6.57
N LEU A 312 -17.68 -7.51 5.94
CA LEU A 312 -17.97 -7.27 4.53
C LEU A 312 -19.04 -6.19 4.41
N VAL A 313 -18.71 -5.10 3.73
CA VAL A 313 -19.67 -4.14 3.16
C VAL A 313 -19.93 -4.54 1.72
N HIS A 314 -21.14 -4.98 1.41
CA HIS A 314 -21.52 -5.33 0.04
C HIS A 314 -21.56 -4.09 -0.88
N ILE A 315 -21.38 -4.25 -2.19
CA ILE A 315 -21.38 -3.14 -3.17
C ILE A 315 -22.60 -2.23 -3.06
N SER A 316 -23.77 -2.80 -2.82
CA SER A 316 -25.04 -2.07 -2.65
C SER A 316 -25.15 -1.31 -1.34
N ALA A 317 -24.26 -1.57 -0.39
CA ALA A 317 -24.22 -0.98 0.95
C ALA A 317 -23.04 0.00 1.13
N LEU A 318 -22.25 0.27 0.06
CA LEU A 318 -21.13 1.21 0.09
C LEU A 318 -21.57 2.68 0.03
N SER A 319 -22.72 2.97 -0.60
CA SER A 319 -23.22 4.32 -0.78
C SER A 319 -24.74 4.34 -0.87
N GLU A 320 -25.34 5.49 -0.55
CA GLU A 320 -26.78 5.73 -0.79
C GLU A 320 -27.10 5.84 -2.29
N LYS A 321 -26.09 6.11 -3.13
CA LYS A 321 -26.22 6.15 -4.59
C LYS A 321 -25.84 4.80 -5.18
N PHE A 322 -26.32 4.53 -6.40
CA PHE A 322 -25.92 3.34 -7.14
C PHE A 322 -24.42 3.33 -7.40
N VAL A 323 -23.74 2.27 -6.93
CA VAL A 323 -22.31 2.04 -7.12
C VAL A 323 -22.13 0.99 -8.20
N LYS A 324 -21.48 1.37 -9.31
CA LYS A 324 -21.12 0.42 -10.38
C LYS A 324 -19.83 -0.32 -10.04
N ASP A 325 -18.87 0.39 -9.46
CA ASP A 325 -17.56 -0.15 -9.12
C ASP A 325 -17.14 0.30 -7.70
N PRO A 326 -16.92 -0.63 -6.75
CA PRO A 326 -16.44 -0.31 -5.40
C PRO A 326 -15.15 0.52 -5.36
N TYR A 327 -14.25 0.35 -6.34
CA TYR A 327 -12.96 1.08 -6.37
C TYR A 327 -13.12 2.58 -6.66
N GLU A 328 -14.29 3.03 -7.13
CA GLU A 328 -14.59 4.45 -7.29
C GLU A 328 -15.04 5.11 -5.97
N VAL A 329 -15.53 4.31 -5.03
CA VAL A 329 -16.16 4.82 -3.80
C VAL A 329 -15.23 4.76 -2.60
N VAL A 330 -14.49 3.66 -2.47
CA VAL A 330 -13.60 3.42 -1.34
C VAL A 330 -12.25 2.86 -1.80
N LYS A 331 -11.22 3.15 -1.02
CA LYS A 331 -9.86 2.63 -1.20
C LYS A 331 -9.40 1.92 0.07
N ALA A 332 -8.51 0.95 -0.08
CA ALA A 332 -7.84 0.35 1.07
C ALA A 332 -7.08 1.44 1.86
N GLY A 333 -7.26 1.45 3.17
CA GLY A 333 -6.77 2.48 4.09
C GLY A 333 -7.79 3.59 4.40
N ASP A 334 -8.92 3.68 3.70
CA ASP A 334 -9.94 4.68 4.00
C ASP A 334 -10.58 4.42 5.36
N ILE A 335 -10.73 5.48 6.15
CA ILE A 335 -11.45 5.46 7.42
C ILE A 335 -12.92 5.71 7.12
N VAL A 336 -13.75 4.73 7.43
CA VAL A 336 -15.16 4.69 7.08
C VAL A 336 -16.01 4.44 8.30
N LYS A 337 -17.15 5.13 8.36
CA LYS A 337 -18.16 4.88 9.38
C LYS A 337 -19.11 3.79 8.87
N VAL A 338 -19.21 2.70 9.62
CA VAL A 338 -19.98 1.51 9.24
C VAL A 338 -20.98 1.16 10.33
N LYS A 339 -22.14 0.67 9.91
CA LYS A 339 -23.16 0.12 10.79
C LYS A 339 -23.11 -1.41 10.75
N VAL A 340 -23.15 -2.04 11.93
CA VAL A 340 -23.24 -3.49 12.07
C VAL A 340 -24.65 -3.95 11.68
N MET A 341 -24.75 -4.78 10.65
CA MET A 341 -26.03 -5.28 10.14
C MET A 341 -26.34 -6.68 10.65
N GLU A 342 -25.33 -7.54 10.68
CA GLU A 342 -25.47 -8.94 11.09
C GLU A 342 -24.17 -9.41 11.74
N VAL A 343 -24.29 -10.22 12.80
CA VAL A 343 -23.16 -10.83 13.50
C VAL A 343 -23.41 -12.33 13.58
N ASP A 344 -22.62 -13.11 12.84
CA ASP A 344 -22.66 -14.58 12.85
C ASP A 344 -21.45 -15.08 13.65
N ILE A 345 -21.69 -15.34 14.94
CA ILE A 345 -20.67 -15.86 15.88
C ILE A 345 -20.17 -17.25 15.45
N PRO A 346 -21.06 -18.23 15.11
CA PRO A 346 -20.62 -19.55 14.67
C PRO A 346 -19.68 -19.54 13.46
N ARG A 347 -19.91 -18.64 12.50
CA ARG A 347 -19.10 -18.54 11.27
C ARG A 347 -18.01 -17.48 11.32
N GLN A 348 -17.89 -16.74 12.42
CA GLN A 348 -17.01 -15.57 12.56
C GLN A 348 -17.17 -14.59 11.40
N ARG A 349 -18.40 -14.15 11.13
CA ARG A 349 -18.68 -13.17 10.07
C ARG A 349 -19.44 -11.98 10.64
N VAL A 350 -19.09 -10.80 10.14
CA VAL A 350 -19.84 -9.57 10.43
C VAL A 350 -20.24 -8.91 9.10
N GLY A 351 -21.55 -8.69 8.94
CA GLY A 351 -22.11 -7.93 7.85
C GLY A 351 -22.16 -6.45 8.21
N LEU A 352 -21.62 -5.59 7.36
CA LEU A 352 -21.53 -4.16 7.58
C LEU A 352 -22.24 -3.38 6.47
N SER A 353 -22.73 -2.18 6.79
CA SER A 353 -23.25 -1.22 5.81
C SER A 353 -22.63 0.16 6.05
N MET A 354 -22.24 0.87 4.98
CA MET A 354 -21.85 2.28 5.05
C MET A 354 -23.07 3.22 4.94
N ARG A 355 -24.25 2.67 4.65
CA ARG A 355 -25.51 3.42 4.56
C ARG A 355 -26.13 3.54 5.95
N MET A 356 -26.18 4.76 6.46
CA MET A 356 -26.74 5.03 7.79
C MET A 356 -28.27 4.87 7.80
N SER A 357 -28.93 4.85 6.64
CA SER A 357 -30.35 4.55 6.51
C SER A 357 -30.70 3.09 6.78
N ASP A 358 -29.77 2.16 6.60
CA ASP A 358 -30.09 0.73 6.63
C ASP A 358 -30.39 0.27 8.06
N THR A 359 -31.42 -0.55 8.20
CA THR A 359 -31.87 -1.13 9.48
C THR A 359 -31.52 -2.62 9.54
N PRO A 360 -30.81 -3.08 10.60
CA PRO A 360 -30.50 -4.49 10.79
C PRO A 360 -31.77 -5.35 10.81
N GLY A 361 -31.77 -6.45 10.05
CA GLY A 361 -32.92 -7.37 9.96
C GLY A 361 -33.91 -7.07 8.83
N GLU A 362 -33.86 -5.90 8.20
CA GLU A 362 -34.50 -5.71 6.90
C GLU A 362 -33.63 -6.37 5.83
N LYS A 363 -34.14 -7.45 5.24
CA LYS A 363 -33.55 -8.00 4.02
C LYS A 363 -33.56 -6.89 2.99
N ALA A 364 -32.40 -6.40 2.57
CA ALA A 364 -32.28 -5.60 1.37
C ALA A 364 -32.91 -6.39 0.22
N GLU A 365 -34.12 -6.01 -0.18
CA GLU A 365 -34.75 -6.52 -1.39
C GLU A 365 -33.95 -5.98 -2.58
N GLY A 366 -32.84 -6.66 -2.90
CA GLY A 366 -32.30 -6.60 -4.25
C GLY A 366 -33.39 -7.04 -5.24
N PRO A 367 -33.36 -6.57 -6.50
CA PRO A 367 -34.44 -6.83 -7.45
C PRO A 367 -34.69 -8.33 -7.58
N ARG A 368 -35.83 -8.79 -7.05
CA ARG A 368 -36.26 -10.19 -7.11
C ARG A 368 -36.39 -10.61 -8.57
N GLY A 369 -35.46 -11.43 -9.04
CA GLY A 369 -35.68 -12.28 -10.19
C GLY A 369 -36.81 -13.28 -9.89
N GLY A 370 -37.82 -13.29 -10.76
CA GLY A 370 -38.72 -14.42 -11.01
C GLY A 370 -39.74 -14.78 -9.92
N LYS A 371 -41.01 -14.43 -10.15
CA LYS A 371 -42.17 -14.96 -9.40
C LYS A 371 -42.23 -16.50 -9.47
N PRO A 372 -42.48 -17.22 -8.36
CA PRO A 372 -42.79 -18.65 -8.40
C PRO A 372 -44.27 -18.83 -8.78
N ARG A 373 -44.53 -19.53 -9.89
CA ARG A 373 -45.89 -19.86 -10.34
C ARG A 373 -46.35 -21.15 -9.65
N GLY A 374 -47.61 -21.13 -9.22
CA GLY A 374 -48.19 -22.05 -8.26
C GLY A 374 -48.33 -23.50 -8.72
N ASN A 375 -48.45 -24.34 -7.70
CA ASN A 375 -48.60 -25.78 -7.72
C ASN A 375 -50.06 -26.16 -8.01
N ALA A 376 -50.32 -27.10 -8.92
CA ALA A 376 -51.51 -27.95 -8.90
C ALA A 376 -51.23 -29.29 -9.61
N PRO A 377 -51.83 -30.41 -9.16
CA PRO A 377 -51.22 -31.73 -9.23
C PRO A 377 -51.83 -32.63 -10.32
N ARG A 378 -51.05 -33.57 -10.85
CA ARG A 378 -51.62 -34.76 -11.50
C ARG A 378 -50.71 -35.99 -11.38
N SER A 379 -51.38 -37.07 -10.99
CA SER A 379 -50.89 -38.39 -10.63
C SER A 379 -50.45 -39.25 -11.82
N GLU A 380 -49.42 -40.05 -11.54
CA GLU A 380 -49.24 -41.47 -11.88
C GLU A 380 -49.04 -41.98 -13.33
N ARG A 381 -47.99 -42.82 -13.43
CA ARG A 381 -47.71 -43.98 -14.33
C ARG A 381 -47.06 -43.72 -15.70
N HIS A 382 -45.77 -44.03 -15.84
CA HIS A 382 -45.23 -45.23 -16.54
C HIS A 382 -43.69 -45.29 -16.55
N ALA A 383 -43.18 -46.50 -16.76
CA ALA A 383 -41.82 -47.05 -16.59
C ALA A 383 -40.67 -46.40 -17.42
N PRO A 384 -39.38 -46.74 -17.16
CA PRO A 384 -38.23 -46.05 -17.71
C PRO A 384 -37.81 -46.56 -19.09
N GLN A 385 -37.47 -45.63 -19.99
CA GLN A 385 -36.85 -45.91 -21.28
C GLN A 385 -35.53 -45.14 -21.40
N GLU A 386 -34.45 -45.90 -21.61
CA GLU A 386 -33.08 -45.44 -21.79
C GLU A 386 -32.93 -44.47 -22.98
N LYS A 387 -32.05 -43.47 -22.83
CA LYS A 387 -31.47 -42.74 -23.96
C LYS A 387 -29.95 -42.53 -23.78
N PRO A 388 -29.18 -42.50 -24.88
CA PRO A 388 -27.72 -42.57 -24.86
C PRO A 388 -27.05 -41.19 -24.72
N ALA A 389 -25.84 -41.19 -24.17
CA ALA A 389 -24.98 -40.01 -24.03
C ALA A 389 -24.33 -39.59 -25.37
N PRO A 390 -24.18 -38.28 -25.66
CA PRO A 390 -23.46 -37.80 -26.82
C PRO A 390 -21.94 -37.73 -26.57
N ALA A 391 -21.19 -38.17 -27.59
CA ALA A 391 -19.75 -38.27 -27.64
C ALA A 391 -19.07 -36.94 -28.00
N ASN A 392 -17.93 -36.64 -27.37
CA ASN A 392 -16.94 -35.69 -27.89
C ASN A 392 -15.53 -36.11 -27.40
N ASN A 393 -14.83 -36.92 -28.19
CA ASN A 393 -13.43 -37.31 -27.97
C ASN A 393 -12.60 -37.15 -29.26
N ALA A 394 -12.67 -35.96 -29.86
CA ALA A 394 -11.96 -35.62 -31.10
C ALA A 394 -10.42 -35.48 -30.94
N MET A 395 -9.89 -35.54 -29.72
CA MET A 395 -8.45 -35.33 -29.46
C MET A 395 -7.66 -36.65 -29.29
N ALA A 396 -8.34 -37.77 -28.96
CA ALA A 396 -7.70 -39.07 -28.79
C ALA A 396 -7.38 -39.78 -30.13
N ALA A 397 -8.11 -39.45 -31.20
CA ALA A 397 -7.94 -40.07 -32.52
C ALA A 397 -6.72 -39.54 -33.31
N LEU A 398 -6.19 -38.35 -32.96
CA LEU A 398 -5.06 -37.74 -33.66
C LEU A 398 -3.70 -38.32 -33.22
N PHE A 399 -3.60 -38.87 -32.01
CA PHE A 399 -2.35 -39.47 -31.51
C PHE A 399 -2.16 -40.94 -31.91
N ALA A 400 -3.21 -41.65 -32.33
CA ALA A 400 -3.13 -43.05 -32.75
C ALA A 400 -2.55 -43.23 -34.16
N ASN A 401 -2.67 -42.23 -35.04
CA ASN A 401 -2.22 -42.33 -36.44
C ASN A 401 -0.73 -41.98 -36.67
N ALA A 402 0.01 -41.52 -35.65
CA ALA A 402 1.43 -41.19 -35.79
C ALA A 402 2.39 -42.37 -35.53
N LYS A 403 1.90 -43.52 -35.04
CA LYS A 403 2.75 -44.68 -34.71
C LYS A 403 2.89 -45.75 -35.80
N ASN A 404 2.12 -45.67 -36.89
CA ASN A 404 2.14 -46.68 -37.96
C ASN A 404 2.81 -46.22 -39.28
N LEU A 405 3.49 -45.08 -39.30
CA LEU A 405 4.23 -44.58 -40.46
C LEU A 405 5.69 -44.32 -40.10
N ARG A 406 6.45 -45.40 -39.90
CA ARG A 406 7.91 -45.52 -40.08
C ARG A 406 8.31 -46.99 -39.98
N LYS A 407 8.21 -47.69 -41.11
CA LYS A 407 9.24 -48.62 -41.57
C LYS A 407 9.85 -48.01 -42.82
#